data_AF-X1U691-F1
#
_entry.id   AF-X1U691-F1
#
_cell.length_a   1.000
_cell.length_b   1.000
_cell.length_c   1.000
_cell.angle_alpha   90.00
_cell.angle_beta   90.00
_cell.angle_gamma   90.00
#
_symmetry.space_group_name_H-M   'P 1'
#
loop_
_entity.id
_entity.type
_entity.pdbx_description
1 polymer ?
#
loop_
_entity_poly.entity_id
_entity_poly.type
_entity_poly.pdbx_seq_one_letter_code
_entity_poly.pdbx_strand_id
1 'polypeptide(L)' 'VSVCLSIGTLGEDVSAINAVIDEVIENHILVVIAAGNKGIEGSKPFNKLGMNKNAIVVGAINDKDQTTNLMFLDFL' A
#
# COMPACT_ATOMS: atom_id res chain seq x y z
N VAL A 1 1.02 9.08 17.54
CA VAL A 1 -0.07 8.19 17.08
C VAL A 1 0.26 7.76 15.66
N SER A 2 -0.07 6.53 15.27
CA SER A 2 0.14 6.05 13.90
C SER A 2 -1.08 5.29 13.40
N VAL A 3 -1.25 5.28 12.08
CA VAL A 3 -2.28 4.53 11.37
C VAL A 3 -1.61 3.55 10.41
N CYS A 4 -1.98 2.27 10.52
CA CYS A 4 -1.50 1.23 9.62
C CYS A 4 -2.63 0.79 8.70
N LEU A 5 -2.41 0.93 7.39
CA LEU A 5 -3.34 0.53 6.34
C LEU A 5 -2.82 -0.74 5.66
N SER A 6 -3.08 -1.88 6.30
CA SER A 6 -2.79 -3.22 5.76
C SER A 6 -3.92 -3.71 4.82
N ILE A 7 -4.31 -2.87 3.87
CA ILE A 7 -5.41 -3.10 2.92
C ILE A 7 -4.93 -2.90 1.48
N GLY A 8 -5.61 -3.54 0.52
CA GLY A 8 -5.39 -3.36 -0.91
C GLY A 8 -6.55 -2.65 -1.60
N THR A 9 -6.32 -2.19 -2.83
CA THR A 9 -7.35 -1.55 -3.67
C THR A 9 -7.76 -2.44 -4.84
N LEU A 10 -9.07 -2.58 -5.04
CA LEU A 10 -9.66 -3.22 -6.21
C LEU A 10 -9.96 -2.22 -7.34
N GLY A 11 -10.25 -0.95 -7.01
CA GLY A 11 -10.51 0.12 -7.97
C GLY A 11 -9.28 0.99 -8.30
N GLU A 12 -9.42 1.82 -9.34
CA GLU A 12 -8.36 2.74 -9.78
C GLU A 12 -8.45 4.14 -9.15
N ASP A 13 -9.65 4.58 -8.74
CA ASP A 13 -9.84 5.89 -8.11
C ASP A 13 -9.66 5.79 -6.58
N VAL A 14 -8.66 6.50 -6.09
CA VAL A 14 -8.32 6.62 -4.66
C VAL A 14 -8.16 8.09 -4.24
N SER A 15 -8.61 9.02 -5.07
CA SER A 15 -8.38 10.46 -4.89
C SER A 15 -8.88 10.99 -3.54
N ALA A 16 -10.11 10.65 -3.16
CA ALA A 16 -10.70 11.06 -1.89
C ALA A 16 -9.95 10.47 -0.68
N ILE A 17 -9.53 9.21 -0.74
CA ILE A 17 -8.80 8.57 0.35
C ILE A 17 -7.39 9.16 0.47
N ASN A 18 -6.73 9.46 -0.65
CA ASN A 18 -5.42 10.12 -0.63
C ASN A 18 -5.47 11.50 0.03
N ALA A 19 -6.51 12.30 -0.24
CA ALA A 19 -6.68 13.60 0.40
C ALA A 19 -6.84 13.47 1.93
N VAL A 20 -7.60 12.47 2.39
CA VAL A 20 -7.74 12.19 3.83
C VAL A 20 -6.42 11.72 4.45
N ILE A 21 -5.65 10.88 3.75
CA ILE A 21 -4.32 10.45 4.21
C ILE A 21 -3.41 11.67 4.38
N ASP A 22 -3.41 12.59 3.41
CA ASP A 22 -2.63 13.82 3.48
C ASP A 22 -3.02 14.68 4.69
N GLU A 23 -4.32 14.89 4.91
CA GLU A 23 -4.81 15.63 6.08
C GLU A 23 -4.38 14.97 7.41
N VAL A 24 -4.46 13.65 7.51
CA VAL A 24 -4.02 12.90 8.70
C VAL A 24 -2.52 13.10 8.95
N ILE A 25 -1.71 13.06 7.90
CA ILE A 25 -0.25 13.27 7.99
C ILE A 25 0.08 14.71 8.36
N GLU A 26 -0.62 15.69 7.79
CA GLU A 26 -0.49 17.11 8.12
C GLU A 26 -0.82 17.38 9.60
N ASN A 27 -1.71 16.58 10.19
CA ASN A 27 -1.98 16.57 11.63
C ASN A 27 -0.94 15.78 12.46
N HIS A 28 0.26 15.56 11.92
CA HIS A 28 1.40 14.91 12.56
C HIS A 28 1.17 13.44 12.97
N ILE A 29 0.31 12.73 12.25
CA ILE A 29 0.08 11.30 12.43
C ILE A 29 0.86 10.53 11.36
N LEU A 30 1.68 9.57 11.80
CA LEU A 30 2.39 8.70 10.87
C LEU A 30 1.43 7.71 10.20
N VAL A 31 1.44 7.67 8.87
CA VAL A 31 0.66 6.70 8.09
C VAL A 31 1.59 5.70 7.41
N VAL A 32 1.32 4.41 7.60
CA VAL A 32 2.04 3.29 7.00
C VAL A 32 1.09 2.47 6.14
N ILE A 33 1.45 2.21 4.88
CA ILE A 33 0.59 1.54 3.90
C ILE A 33 1.29 0.30 3.35
N ALA A 34 0.57 -0.81 3.19
CA ALA A 34 1.10 -1.99 2.51
C ALA A 34 1.28 -1.73 1.00
N ALA A 35 2.44 -2.10 0.44
CA ALA A 35 2.75 -1.97 -0.98
C ALA A 35 1.80 -2.77 -1.88
N GLY A 36 1.10 -3.76 -1.32
CA GLY A 36 0.23 -4.69 -2.05
C GLY A 36 0.88 -6.05 -2.26
N ASN A 37 0.07 -7.00 -2.71
CA ASN A 37 0.39 -8.41 -2.92
C ASN A 37 0.00 -8.88 -4.33
N LYS A 38 0.22 -8.01 -5.34
CA LYS A 38 -0.08 -8.30 -6.75
C LYS A 38 1.10 -8.92 -7.51
N GLY A 39 2.11 -9.43 -6.80
CA GLY A 39 3.32 -9.99 -7.41
C GLY A 39 4.24 -8.96 -8.07
N ILE A 40 5.19 -9.44 -8.88
CA ILE A 40 6.27 -8.62 -9.48
C ILE A 40 6.13 -8.47 -11.02
N GLU A 41 5.25 -9.23 -11.69
CA GLU A 41 5.17 -9.27 -13.17
C GLU A 41 3.92 -8.60 -13.77
N GLY A 42 4.14 -7.87 -14.88
CA GLY A 42 3.17 -7.66 -15.98
C GLY A 42 2.03 -6.66 -15.79
N SER A 43 1.65 -6.29 -14.57
CA SER A 43 0.62 -5.28 -14.34
C SER A 43 0.94 -4.48 -13.08
N LYS A 44 0.58 -3.19 -13.05
CA LYS A 44 0.86 -2.21 -11.99
C LYS A 44 0.75 -2.86 -10.59
N PRO A 45 1.87 -3.36 -10.01
CA PRO A 45 1.78 -4.30 -8.89
C PRO A 45 1.54 -3.58 -7.56
N PHE A 46 1.69 -2.25 -7.60
CA PHE A 46 1.63 -1.39 -6.45
C PHE A 46 0.18 -1.05 -6.09
N ASN A 47 -0.11 -1.12 -4.79
CA ASN A 47 -1.34 -0.63 -4.20
C ASN A 47 -1.55 0.85 -4.56
N LYS A 48 -2.74 1.20 -5.05
CA LYS A 48 -3.02 2.57 -5.49
C LYS A 48 -2.99 3.57 -4.34
N LEU A 49 -3.40 3.14 -3.14
CA LEU A 49 -3.25 3.94 -1.92
C LEU A 49 -1.78 4.17 -1.55
N GLY A 50 -0.92 3.19 -1.85
CA GLY A 50 0.53 3.32 -1.64
C GLY A 50 1.16 4.40 -2.52
N MET A 51 0.49 4.89 -3.58
CA MET A 51 1.04 5.96 -4.40
C MET A 51 1.04 7.35 -3.72
N ASN A 52 0.43 7.47 -2.53
CA ASN A 52 0.54 8.68 -1.72
C ASN A 52 2.01 8.94 -1.33
N LYS A 53 2.52 10.14 -1.64
CA LYS A 53 3.94 10.50 -1.45
C LYS A 53 4.33 10.85 -0.02
N ASN A 54 3.35 11.10 0.84
CA ASN A 54 3.56 11.54 2.22
C ASN A 54 3.52 10.36 3.20
N ALA A 55 3.01 9.20 2.78
CA ALA A 55 2.95 7.99 3.59
C ALA A 55 4.22 7.12 3.44
N ILE A 56 4.50 6.29 4.44
CA ILE A 56 5.53 5.24 4.33
C ILE A 56 4.90 4.00 3.72
N VAL A 57 5.44 3.53 2.60
CA VAL A 57 4.97 2.31 1.95
C VAL A 57 5.91 1.15 2.25
N VAL A 58 5.34 0.02 2.70
CA VAL A 58 6.10 -1.13 3.17
C VAL A 58 5.85 -2.34 2.27
N GLY A 59 6.93 -2.85 1.69
CA GLY A 59 6.96 -4.14 0.99
C GLY A 59 7.25 -5.31 1.94
N ALA A 60 7.19 -6.53 1.41
CA ALA A 60 7.47 -7.74 2.17
C ALA A 60 8.75 -8.43 1.66
N ILE A 61 9.54 -8.94 2.61
CA ILE A 61 10.64 -9.87 2.36
C ILE A 61 10.37 -11.21 3.04
N ASN A 62 11.03 -12.27 2.58
CA ASN A 62 11.03 -13.57 3.24
C ASN A 62 12.21 -13.71 4.22
N ASP A 63 12.32 -14.88 4.84
CA ASP A 63 13.38 -15.25 5.79
C ASP A 63 14.79 -15.40 5.18
N LYS A 64 14.92 -15.15 3.87
CA LYS A 64 16.18 -15.17 3.12
C LYS A 64 16.58 -13.79 2.62
N ASP A 65 15.97 -12.73 3.15
CA ASP A 65 16.16 -11.33 2.73
C ASP A 65 15.82 -11.07 1.26
N GLN A 66 14.88 -11.84 0.70
CA GLN A 66 14.42 -11.67 -0.68
C GLN A 66 13.05 -11.03 -0.72
N THR A 67 12.80 -10.14 -1.69
CA THR A 67 11.46 -9.62 -1.95
C THR A 67 10.48 -10.76 -2.17
N THR A 68 9.37 -10.75 -1.43
CA THR A 68 8.37 -11.80 -1.52
C THR A 68 7.57 -11.64 -2.81
N ASN A 69 7.57 -12.67 -3.66
CA ASN A 69 6.64 -12.77 -4.79
C ASN A 69 5.33 -13.42 -4.31
N LEU A 70 4.56 -12.66 -3.50
CA LEU A 70 3.23 -13.09 -3.08
C LEU A 70 2.21 -12.53 -4.08
N MET A 71 1.51 -13.43 -4.77
CA MET A 71 0.35 -13.08 -5.58
C MET A 71 -0.87 -13.70 -4.89
N PHE A 72 -1.77 -12.88 -4.36
CA PHE A 72 -3.08 -13.41 -3.99
C PHE A 72 -3.83 -13.71 -5.30
N LEU A 73 -4.23 -14.97 -5.50
CA LEU A 73 -5.23 -15.28 -6.53
C LEU A 73 -6.53 -14.59 -6.10
N ASP A 74 -7.01 -13.66 -6.92
CA ASP A 74 -8.34 -13.07 -6.78
C ASP A 74 -9.40 -14.18 -6.96
N PHE A 75 -9.77 -14.85 -5.87
CA PHE A 75 -11.00 -15.62 -5.73
C PHE A 75 -11.84 -15.02 -4.59
N LEU A 76 -12.44 -13.86 -4.88
CA LEU A 76 -13.64 -13.35 -4.21
C LEU A 76 -14.48 -12.59 -5.24
#